data_AF-A0A178HIM9-F1
#
_entry.id   AF-A0A178HIM9-F1
#
_cell.length_a   1.000
_cell.length_b   1.000
_cell.length_c   1.000
_cell.angle_alpha   90.00
_cell.angle_beta   90.00
_cell.angle_gamma   90.00
#
_symmetry.space_group_name_H-M   'P 1'
#
loop_
_entity.id
_entity.type
_entity.pdbx_description
1 polymer ?
#
loop_
_entity_poly.entity_id
_entity_poly.type
_entity_poly.pdbx_seq_one_letter_code
_entity_poly.pdbx_strand_id
1 'polypeptide(L)'
;MTLGSSKKKQVILKSQFGQYLELVKTINYDELAQAGISIAFNFKGINDEIAFYMVIHGYLTAFDSDRQKETLIRQANNYRLNNDVTVEDLDQFLEVVWDDYQVRMEASRNSENKSDNNIIARHGNNQKLWNHFMAENIPELENKRQRYLSSQEW
;
A
#
# COMPACT_ATOMS: atom_id res chain seq x y z
N MET A 1 -17.22 18.68 5.69
CA MET A 1 -18.35 18.16 6.48
C MET A 1 -17.81 17.17 7.51
N THR A 2 -17.70 17.56 8.77
CA THR A 2 -17.20 16.70 9.85
C THR A 2 -18.26 15.65 10.20
N LEU A 3 -18.04 14.39 9.82
CA LEU A 3 -18.94 13.30 10.23
C LEU A 3 -19.01 13.25 11.76
N GLY A 4 -20.23 13.30 12.30
CA GLY A 4 -20.46 13.23 13.75
C GLY A 4 -19.91 11.94 14.36
N SER A 5 -19.36 12.03 15.57
CA SER A 5 -18.66 10.94 16.28
C SER A 5 -19.46 9.63 16.36
N SER A 6 -20.80 9.70 16.37
CA SER A 6 -21.68 8.53 16.36
C SER A 6 -21.61 7.73 15.06
N LYS A 7 -21.47 8.39 13.91
CA LYS A 7 -21.40 7.74 12.60
C LYS A 7 -20.04 7.06 12.39
N LYS A 8 -18.94 7.71 12.81
CA LYS A 8 -17.60 7.09 12.84
C LYS A 8 -17.59 5.79 13.67
N LYS A 9 -18.22 5.80 14.86
CA LYS A 9 -18.33 4.58 15.71
C LYS A 9 -19.08 3.44 15.03
N GLN A 10 -20.20 3.72 14.34
CA GLN A 10 -20.94 2.69 13.61
C GLN A 10 -20.12 2.07 12.49
N VAL A 11 -19.37 2.88 11.75
CA VAL A 11 -18.49 2.41 10.67
C VAL A 11 -17.38 1.52 11.23
N ILE A 12 -16.76 1.90 12.35
CA ILE A 12 -15.74 1.08 13.03
C ILE A 12 -16.35 -0.25 13.50
N LEU A 13 -17.55 -0.26 14.08
CA LEU A 13 -18.24 -1.49 14.47
C LEU A 13 -18.50 -2.40 13.28
N LYS A 14 -19.01 -1.87 12.17
CA LYS A 14 -19.26 -2.63 10.94
C LYS A 14 -17.99 -3.26 10.37
N SER A 15 -16.85 -2.57 10.47
CA SER A 15 -15.57 -3.09 10.00
C SER A 15 -15.14 -4.37 10.74
N GLN A 16 -15.50 -4.55 12.01
CA GLN A 16 -15.24 -5.79 12.75
C GLN A 16 -16.01 -7.00 12.19
N PHE A 17 -17.07 -6.77 11.41
CA PHE A 17 -17.85 -7.79 10.72
C PHE A 17 -17.48 -7.96 9.25
N GLY A 18 -16.36 -7.41 8.80
CA GLY A 18 -15.89 -7.54 7.43
C GLY A 18 -16.39 -6.46 6.46
N GLN A 19 -17.10 -5.44 6.94
CA GLN A 19 -17.55 -4.32 6.10
C GLN A 19 -16.51 -3.19 6.13
N TYR A 20 -15.45 -3.34 5.34
CA TYR A 20 -14.31 -2.41 5.35
C TYR A 20 -14.49 -1.18 4.47
N LEU A 21 -15.30 -1.24 3.41
CA LEU A 21 -15.40 -0.18 2.41
C LEU A 21 -15.79 1.19 2.99
N GLU A 22 -16.84 1.23 3.83
CA GLU A 22 -17.25 2.47 4.48
C GLU A 22 -16.17 3.01 5.42
N LEU A 23 -15.40 2.14 6.07
CA LEU A 23 -14.31 2.52 6.97
C LEU A 23 -13.21 3.22 6.19
N VAL A 24 -12.66 2.54 5.19
CA VAL A 24 -11.48 3.00 4.47
C VAL A 24 -11.77 4.26 3.67
N LYS A 25 -13.02 4.48 3.22
CA LYS A 25 -13.44 5.73 2.56
C LYS A 25 -13.65 6.92 3.50
N THR A 26 -13.84 6.66 4.80
CA THR A 26 -14.32 7.69 5.75
C THR A 26 -13.25 8.11 6.75
N ILE A 27 -12.35 7.20 7.10
CA ILE A 27 -11.39 7.37 8.18
C ILE A 27 -10.00 7.02 7.63
N ASN A 28 -9.02 7.88 7.86
CA ASN A 28 -7.63 7.56 7.55
C ASN A 28 -7.06 6.60 8.60
N TYR A 29 -6.07 5.78 8.23
CA TYR A 29 -5.46 4.87 9.20
C TYR A 29 -4.82 5.61 10.38
N ASP A 30 -4.20 6.77 10.14
CA ASP A 30 -3.61 7.61 11.19
C ASP A 30 -4.64 8.06 12.23
N GLU A 31 -5.88 8.40 11.83
CA GLU A 31 -6.95 8.74 12.78
C GLU A 31 -7.29 7.54 13.69
N LEU A 32 -7.27 6.31 13.15
CA LEU A 32 -7.51 5.10 13.93
C LEU A 32 -6.35 4.83 14.89
N ALA A 33 -5.11 4.98 14.41
CA ALA A 33 -3.91 4.80 15.21
C ALA A 33 -3.85 5.80 16.38
N GLN A 34 -4.12 7.09 16.12
CA GLN A 34 -4.18 8.14 17.15
C GLN A 34 -5.29 7.89 18.18
N ALA A 35 -6.41 7.32 17.74
CA ALA A 35 -7.51 6.93 18.64
C ALA A 35 -7.25 5.61 19.39
N GLY A 36 -6.12 4.93 19.14
CA GLY A 36 -5.81 3.62 19.73
C GLY A 36 -6.73 2.49 19.27
N ILE A 37 -7.34 2.63 18.08
CA ILE A 37 -8.31 1.67 17.54
C ILE A 37 -7.57 0.71 16.61
N SER A 38 -7.45 -0.55 17.04
CA SER A 38 -6.93 -1.63 16.21
C SER A 38 -8.06 -2.42 15.56
N ILE A 39 -7.97 -2.62 14.24
CA ILE A 39 -8.96 -3.35 13.45
C ILE A 39 -8.27 -4.57 12.83
N ALA A 40 -8.80 -5.76 13.11
CA ALA A 40 -8.32 -6.99 12.51
C ALA A 40 -8.93 -7.14 11.10
N PHE A 41 -8.14 -6.85 10.07
CA PHE A 41 -8.58 -6.98 8.69
C PHE A 41 -8.49 -8.43 8.21
N ASN A 42 -9.62 -8.99 7.80
CA ASN A 42 -9.65 -10.26 7.08
C ASN A 42 -9.29 -10.03 5.61
N PHE A 43 -8.06 -10.41 5.23
CA PHE A 43 -7.53 -10.23 3.88
C PHE A 43 -8.41 -10.82 2.77
N LYS A 44 -9.11 -11.93 3.04
CA LYS A 44 -10.02 -12.56 2.07
C LYS A 44 -11.26 -11.71 1.75
N GLY A 45 -11.63 -10.78 2.62
CA GLY A 45 -12.76 -9.88 2.45
C GLY A 45 -12.40 -8.56 1.77
N ILE A 46 -11.14 -8.39 1.36
CA ILE A 46 -10.67 -7.18 0.68
C ILE A 46 -10.78 -7.41 -0.83
N ASN A 47 -11.61 -6.60 -1.48
CA ASN A 47 -11.72 -6.55 -2.94
C ASN A 47 -10.89 -5.38 -3.50
N ASP A 48 -10.85 -5.26 -4.82
CA ASP A 48 -10.05 -4.25 -5.52
C ASP A 48 -10.38 -2.81 -5.07
N GLU A 49 -11.66 -2.49 -4.88
CA GLU A 49 -12.09 -1.18 -4.41
C GLU A 49 -11.62 -0.89 -2.97
N ILE A 50 -11.83 -1.83 -2.05
CA ILE A 50 -11.37 -1.69 -0.66
C ILE A 50 -9.85 -1.55 -0.64
N ALA A 51 -9.13 -2.34 -1.44
CA ALA A 51 -7.69 -2.27 -1.54
C ALA A 51 -7.22 -0.88 -2.02
N PHE A 52 -7.90 -0.28 -3.01
CA PHE A 52 -7.58 1.06 -3.48
C PHE A 52 -7.68 2.11 -2.37
N TYR A 53 -8.81 2.17 -1.68
CA TYR A 53 -8.99 3.12 -0.57
C TYR A 53 -8.07 2.80 0.61
N MET A 54 -7.76 1.53 0.86
CA MET A 54 -6.76 1.15 1.87
C MET A 54 -5.37 1.71 1.54
N VAL A 55 -4.94 1.65 0.29
CA VAL A 55 -3.65 2.18 -0.13
C VAL A 55 -3.61 3.69 0.06
N ILE A 56 -4.53 4.45 -0.55
CA ILE A 56 -4.49 5.92 -0.51
C ILE A 56 -4.68 6.50 0.90
N HIS A 57 -5.38 5.79 1.79
CA HIS A 57 -5.61 6.23 3.18
C HIS A 57 -4.63 5.62 4.20
N GLY A 58 -3.52 5.03 3.74
CA GLY A 58 -2.38 4.64 4.57
C GLY A 58 -2.54 3.33 5.37
N TYR A 59 -3.53 2.50 5.03
CA TYR A 59 -3.79 1.23 5.72
C TYR A 59 -2.76 0.15 5.43
N LEU A 60 -1.82 0.35 4.49
CA LEU A 60 -0.72 -0.59 4.25
C LEU A 60 0.12 -0.82 5.52
N THR A 61 0.21 0.17 6.40
CA THR A 61 0.90 0.08 7.70
C THR A 61 0.24 -0.91 8.67
N ALA A 62 -1.05 -1.22 8.50
CA ALA A 62 -1.76 -2.21 9.30
C ALA A 62 -1.36 -3.66 8.99
N PHE A 63 -0.68 -3.90 7.87
CA PHE A 63 -0.27 -5.22 7.43
C PHE A 63 1.23 -5.40 7.65
N ASP A 64 1.63 -6.46 8.37
CA ASP A 64 3.05 -6.76 8.58
C ASP A 64 3.67 -7.50 7.38
N SER A 65 2.87 -8.30 6.65
CA SER A 65 3.37 -9.13 5.56
C SER A 65 3.58 -8.32 4.27
N ASP A 66 4.84 -8.31 3.80
CA ASP A 66 5.27 -7.74 2.52
C ASP A 66 4.41 -8.21 1.32
N ARG A 67 4.02 -9.49 1.33
CA ARG A 67 3.17 -10.12 0.31
C ARG A 67 1.73 -9.61 0.35
N GLN A 68 1.20 -9.35 1.53
CA GLN A 68 -0.16 -8.77 1.67
C GLN A 68 -0.17 -7.34 1.15
N LYS A 69 0.84 -6.53 1.51
CA LYS A 69 1.01 -5.18 0.98
C LYS A 69 1.13 -5.16 -0.55
N GLU A 70 1.96 -6.05 -1.11
CA GLU A 70 2.09 -6.18 -2.57
C GLU A 70 0.74 -6.51 -3.23
N THR A 71 0.00 -7.47 -2.65
CA THR A 71 -1.29 -7.87 -3.20
C THR A 71 -2.31 -6.73 -3.13
N LEU A 72 -2.30 -5.93 -2.06
CA LEU A 72 -3.16 -4.73 -1.94
C LEU A 72 -2.82 -3.70 -3.01
N ILE A 73 -1.55 -3.42 -3.24
CA ILE A 73 -1.11 -2.47 -4.26
C ILE A 73 -1.51 -2.96 -5.67
N ARG A 74 -1.38 -4.27 -5.94
CA ARG A 74 -1.84 -4.87 -7.21
C ARG A 74 -3.36 -4.75 -7.39
N GLN A 75 -4.14 -5.06 -6.36
CA GLN A 75 -5.60 -4.96 -6.38
C GLN A 75 -6.06 -3.50 -6.55
N ALA A 76 -5.43 -2.57 -5.83
CA ALA A 76 -5.64 -1.14 -5.97
C ALA A 76 -5.30 -0.64 -7.38
N ASN A 77 -4.18 -1.12 -7.95
CA ASN A 77 -3.82 -0.82 -9.33
C ASN A 77 -4.85 -1.38 -10.33
N ASN A 78 -5.37 -2.59 -10.10
CA ASN A 78 -6.43 -3.15 -10.93
C ASN A 78 -7.69 -2.29 -10.86
N TYR A 79 -8.07 -1.83 -9.66
CA TYR A 79 -9.24 -0.96 -9.49
C TYR A 79 -9.11 0.33 -10.30
N ARG A 80 -8.00 1.07 -10.17
CA ARG A 80 -7.81 2.35 -10.89
C ARG A 80 -7.74 2.18 -12.41
N LEU A 81 -7.28 1.04 -12.92
CA LEU A 81 -7.22 0.78 -14.36
C LEU A 81 -8.60 0.47 -14.96
N ASN A 82 -9.51 -0.06 -14.14
CA ASN A 82 -10.86 -0.48 -14.58
C ASN A 82 -11.97 0.51 -14.17
N ASN A 83 -11.65 1.55 -13.41
CA ASN A 83 -12.63 2.50 -12.89
C ASN A 83 -12.13 3.94 -13.07
N ASP A 84 -13.07 4.87 -13.24
CA ASP A 84 -12.78 6.29 -13.28
C ASP A 84 -12.50 6.78 -11.85
N VAL A 85 -11.21 6.92 -11.52
CA VAL A 85 -10.75 7.48 -10.24
C VAL A 85 -10.51 8.97 -10.40
N THR A 86 -10.73 9.74 -9.34
CA THR A 86 -10.43 11.18 -9.39
C THR A 86 -8.93 11.41 -9.55
N VAL A 87 -8.55 12.55 -10.12
CA VAL A 87 -7.14 12.93 -10.24
C VAL A 87 -6.46 13.02 -8.87
N GLU A 88 -7.20 13.47 -7.85
CA GLU A 88 -6.71 13.56 -6.47
C GLU A 88 -6.42 12.17 -5.89
N ASP A 89 -7.36 11.23 -6.01
CA ASP A 89 -7.16 9.84 -5.54
C ASP A 89 -6.03 9.13 -6.29
N LEU A 90 -5.89 9.42 -7.59
CA LEU A 90 -4.79 8.90 -8.41
C LEU A 90 -3.44 9.41 -7.93
N ASP A 91 -3.30 10.72 -7.69
CA ASP A 91 -2.05 11.31 -7.20
C ASP A 91 -1.66 10.73 -5.84
N GLN A 92 -2.62 10.59 -4.92
CA GLN A 92 -2.39 9.94 -3.63
C GLN A 92 -1.95 8.48 -3.78
N PHE A 93 -2.58 7.72 -4.69
CA PHE A 93 -2.17 6.36 -4.97
C PHE A 93 -0.71 6.29 -5.46
N LEU A 94 -0.35 7.15 -6.42
CA LEU A 94 1.00 7.19 -6.96
C LEU A 94 2.03 7.60 -5.91
N GLU A 95 1.70 8.52 -5.01
CA GLU A 95 2.56 8.92 -3.90
C GLU A 95 2.80 7.77 -2.92
N VAL A 96 1.74 7.11 -2.46
CA VAL A 96 1.86 6.00 -1.50
C VAL A 96 2.62 4.82 -2.09
N VAL A 97 2.35 4.46 -3.35
CA VAL A 97 3.08 3.37 -4.00
C VAL A 97 4.55 3.72 -4.22
N TRP A 98 4.85 4.99 -4.50
CA TRP A 98 6.22 5.46 -4.60
C TRP A 98 6.97 5.40 -3.27
N ASP A 99 6.34 5.84 -2.17
CA ASP A 99 6.90 5.76 -0.82
C ASP A 99 7.21 4.30 -0.41
N ASP A 100 6.24 3.39 -0.58
CA ASP A 100 6.41 1.97 -0.27
C ASP A 100 7.52 1.32 -1.14
N TYR A 101 7.63 1.73 -2.41
CA TYR A 101 8.71 1.29 -3.29
C TYR A 101 10.09 1.75 -2.78
N GLN A 102 10.24 3.01 -2.35
CA GLN A 102 11.51 3.51 -1.80
C GLN A 102 11.93 2.72 -0.57
N VAL A 103 11.01 2.52 0.39
CA VAL A 103 11.27 1.76 1.62
C VAL A 103 11.74 0.34 1.31
N ARG A 104 11.12 -0.34 0.34
CA ARG A 104 11.52 -1.71 -0.07
C ARG A 104 12.88 -1.76 -0.76
N MET A 105 13.19 -0.77 -1.57
CA MET A 105 14.49 -0.65 -2.24
C MET A 105 15.60 -0.44 -1.21
N GLU A 106 15.39 0.42 -0.22
CA GLU A 106 16.34 0.66 0.88
C GLU A 106 16.52 -0.58 1.77
N ALA A 107 15.43 -1.27 2.11
CA ALA A 107 15.48 -2.50 2.90
C ALA A 107 16.24 -3.63 2.19
N SER A 108 16.06 -3.77 0.87
CA SER A 108 16.79 -4.74 0.06
C SER A 108 18.30 -4.45 0.06
N ARG A 109 18.68 -3.18 -0.12
CA ARG A 109 20.08 -2.72 -0.09
C ARG A 109 20.77 -2.97 1.25
N ASN A 110 20.08 -2.71 2.36
CA ASN A 110 20.62 -2.97 3.70
C ASN A 110 20.78 -4.47 4.01
N SER A 111 20.01 -5.33 3.35
CA SER A 111 20.08 -6.77 3.49
C SER A 111 21.25 -7.38 2.71
N GLU A 112 21.58 -6.83 1.53
CA GLU A 112 22.75 -7.24 0.74
C GLU A 112 24.09 -6.95 1.45
N ASN A 113 24.12 -5.97 2.37
CA ASN A 113 25.31 -5.64 3.16
C ASN A 113 25.55 -6.56 4.38
N LYS A 114 24.68 -7.56 4.65
CA LYS A 114 24.91 -8.57 5.69
C LYS A 114 25.45 -9.84 5.07
N SER A 115 26.77 -10.05 5.15
CA SER A 115 27.52 -11.19 4.60
C SER A 115 27.19 -12.57 5.19
N ASP A 116 26.13 -12.71 5.99
CA ASP A 116 25.78 -13.95 6.69
C ASP A 116 24.28 -14.24 6.54
N ASN A 117 23.87 -14.82 5.41
CA ASN A 117 22.71 -15.72 5.36
C ASN A 117 22.57 -16.44 4.01
N ASN A 118 23.21 -17.60 3.94
CA ASN A 118 23.21 -18.53 2.81
C ASN A 118 21.88 -19.31 2.61
N ILE A 119 20.74 -18.75 3.05
CA ILE A 119 19.40 -19.39 2.94
C ILE A 119 18.39 -18.51 2.20
N ILE A 120 18.62 -17.19 2.08
CA ILE A 120 17.66 -16.24 1.48
C ILE A 120 17.91 -16.03 -0.03
N ALA A 121 19.00 -16.59 -0.59
CA ALA A 121 19.32 -16.53 -2.02
C ALA A 121 18.33 -17.28 -2.94
N ARG A 122 17.32 -17.98 -2.39
CA ARG A 122 16.26 -18.67 -3.16
C ARG A 122 14.98 -17.85 -3.36
N HIS A 123 14.80 -16.73 -2.68
CA HIS A 123 13.73 -15.79 -2.99
C HIS A 123 14.25 -14.84 -4.08
N GLY A 124 14.08 -15.24 -5.34
CA GLY A 124 14.55 -14.50 -6.51
C GLY A 124 14.10 -13.04 -6.49
N ASN A 125 14.97 -12.18 -6.00
CA ASN A 125 15.06 -10.75 -6.27
C ASN A 125 13.71 -10.00 -6.18
N ASN A 126 13.16 -9.86 -4.97
CA ASN A 126 11.99 -9.02 -4.70
C ASN A 126 12.15 -7.60 -5.30
N GLN A 127 13.39 -7.06 -5.32
CA GLN A 127 13.72 -5.81 -5.98
C GLN A 127 13.48 -5.86 -7.50
N LYS A 128 13.88 -6.92 -8.21
CA LYS A 128 13.56 -7.06 -9.65
C LYS A 128 12.06 -7.21 -9.90
N LEU A 129 11.36 -7.96 -9.04
CA LEU A 129 9.92 -8.16 -9.18
C LEU A 129 9.16 -6.84 -9.00
N TRP A 130 9.52 -6.06 -7.99
CA TRP A 130 8.95 -4.72 -7.77
C TRP A 130 9.35 -3.73 -8.85
N ASN A 131 10.59 -3.76 -9.33
CA ASN A 131 11.00 -2.94 -10.47
C ASN A 131 10.18 -3.27 -11.72
N HIS A 132 9.96 -4.55 -12.02
CA HIS A 132 9.16 -4.97 -13.15
C HIS A 132 7.70 -4.56 -12.99
N PHE A 133 7.11 -4.79 -11.82
CA PHE A 133 5.76 -4.34 -11.50
C PHE A 133 5.58 -2.83 -11.70
N MET A 134 6.48 -2.02 -11.16
CA MET A 134 6.46 -0.55 -11.33
C MET A 134 6.62 -0.15 -12.81
N ALA A 135 7.46 -0.86 -13.58
CA ALA A 135 7.66 -0.57 -15.02
C ALA A 135 6.38 -0.81 -15.82
N GLU A 136 5.76 -1.97 -15.61
CA GLU A 136 4.67 -2.44 -16.45
C GLU A 136 3.31 -1.89 -16.02
N ASN A 137 3.12 -1.69 -14.72
CA ASN A 137 1.79 -1.42 -14.16
C ASN A 137 1.60 0.04 -13.72
N ILE A 138 2.69 0.79 -13.54
CA ILE A 138 2.66 2.19 -13.07
C ILE A 138 3.65 3.05 -13.90
N PRO A 139 3.43 3.17 -15.22
CA PRO A 139 4.30 3.95 -16.10
C PRO A 139 4.41 5.43 -15.68
N GLU A 140 3.42 5.97 -14.96
CA GLU A 140 3.45 7.35 -14.48
C GLU A 140 4.62 7.65 -13.54
N LEU A 141 5.14 6.64 -12.83
CA LEU A 141 6.27 6.77 -11.93
C LEU A 141 7.62 6.48 -12.59
N GLU A 142 7.65 6.14 -13.88
CA GLU A 142 8.89 5.71 -14.55
C GLU A 142 9.98 6.79 -14.51
N ASN A 143 9.63 8.06 -14.75
CA ASN A 143 10.58 9.17 -14.66
C ASN A 143 11.15 9.34 -13.25
N LYS A 144 10.31 9.24 -12.20
CA LYS A 144 10.77 9.30 -10.80
C LYS A 144 11.68 8.12 -10.50
N ARG A 145 11.34 6.92 -10.98
CA ARG A 145 12.14 5.69 -10.84
C ARG A 145 13.50 5.77 -11.50
N GLN A 146 13.59 6.19 -12.76
CA GLN A 146 14.86 6.34 -13.46
C GLN A 146 15.77 7.32 -12.72
N ARG A 147 15.23 8.47 -12.26
CA ARG A 147 15.98 9.44 -11.46
C ARG A 147 16.46 8.85 -10.12
N TYR A 148 15.61 8.09 -9.45
CA TYR A 148 15.96 7.42 -8.19
C TYR A 148 17.10 6.42 -8.41
N LEU A 149 16.97 5.50 -9.37
CA LEU A 149 17.98 4.49 -9.67
C LEU A 149 19.32 5.13 -10.07
N SER A 150 19.31 6.12 -10.96
CA SER A 150 20.54 6.84 -11.36
C SER A 150 21.19 7.62 -10.22
N SER A 151 20.42 8.12 -9.24
CA SER A 151 20.96 8.81 -8.07
C SER A 151 21.57 7.86 -7.03
N GLN A 152 21.33 6.55 -7.16
CA GLN A 152 21.86 5.52 -6.26
C GLN A 152 23.17 4.90 -6.78
N GLU A 153 23.57 5.20 -8.02
CA GLU A 153 24.81 4.71 -8.67
C GLU A 153 26.05 5.59 -8.42
N TRP A 154 25.97 6.57 -7.50
CA TRP A 154 27.07 7.49 -7.14
C TRP A 154 27.54 7.30 -5.70
#